data_AF-A0A7S4SJT8-F1
#
_entry.id   AF-A0A7S4SJT8-F1
#
_cell.length_a   1.000
_cell.length_b   1.000
_cell.length_c   1.000
_cell.angle_alpha   90.00
_cell.angle_beta   90.00
_cell.angle_gamma   90.00
#
_symmetry.space_group_name_H-M   'P 1'
#
loop_
_entity.id
_entity.type
_entity.pdbx_description
1 polymer ?
#
loop_
_entity_poly.entity_id
_entity_poly.type
_entity_poly.pdbx_seq_one_letter_code
_entity_poly.pdbx_strand_id
1 'polypeptide(L)'
;ETMKLIIAALLAASASAFAPAKVAQTSTSLNAFEDELGAQPPLGFFDPLGMLTDADQERFDRLRYVEVKHGRICQLAFLGQIVTRNGIHLPGPIDMAGDSFDSYPN
;
A
#
# COMPACT_ATOMS: atom_id res chain seq x y z
N GLU A 1 -27.28 50.43 17.22
CA GLU A 1 -26.65 49.42 16.34
C GLU A 1 -25.16 49.19 16.65
N THR A 2 -24.43 50.21 17.11
CA THR A 2 -23.02 50.16 17.51
C THR A 2 -22.66 49.14 18.61
N MET A 3 -23.51 48.93 19.62
CA MET A 3 -23.24 47.99 20.72
C MET A 3 -23.30 46.51 20.31
N LYS A 4 -24.09 46.17 19.27
CA LYS A 4 -24.18 44.80 18.73
C LYS A 4 -22.94 44.44 17.91
N LEU A 5 -22.36 45.42 17.22
CA LEU A 5 -21.15 45.26 16.41
C LEU A 5 -19.90 45.02 17.27
N ILE A 6 -19.80 45.65 18.44
CA ILE A 6 -18.68 45.47 19.37
C ILE A 6 -18.67 44.07 19.98
N ILE A 7 -19.85 43.55 20.35
CA ILE A 7 -19.99 42.20 20.92
C ILE A 7 -19.62 41.13 19.87
N ALA A 8 -20.02 41.32 18.61
CA ALA A 8 -19.66 40.41 17.52
C ALA A 8 -18.13 40.39 17.25
N ALA A 9 -17.45 41.54 17.34
CA ALA A 9 -16.01 41.62 17.13
C ALA A 9 -15.20 40.95 18.25
N LEU A 10 -15.63 41.08 19.51
CA LEU A 10 -15.00 40.41 20.65
C LEU A 10 -15.15 38.87 20.60
N LEU A 11 -16.32 38.37 20.19
CA LEU A 11 -16.55 36.94 20.00
C LEU A 11 -15.73 36.37 18.84
N ALA A 12 -15.61 37.10 17.73
CA ALA A 12 -14.77 36.68 16.60
C ALA A 12 -13.27 36.65 16.94
N ALA A 13 -12.78 37.60 17.74
CA ALA A 13 -11.39 37.63 18.19
C ALA A 13 -11.03 36.46 19.13
N SER A 14 -11.98 36.00 19.95
CA SER A 14 -11.76 34.81 20.79
C SER A 14 -11.66 33.50 19.99
N ALA A 15 -12.25 33.43 18.79
CA ALA A 15 -12.19 32.23 17.97
C ALA A 15 -10.83 32.06 17.24
N SER A 16 -10.17 33.16 16.85
CA SER A 16 -8.87 33.08 16.16
C SER A 16 -7.71 32.77 17.10
N ALA A 17 -7.83 33.06 18.39
CA ALA A 17 -6.78 32.82 19.40
C ALA A 17 -6.64 31.35 19.81
N PHE A 18 -7.64 30.50 19.49
CA PHE A 18 -7.62 29.06 19.74
C PHE A 18 -7.60 28.22 18.45
N ALA A 19 -7.34 28.85 17.29
CA ALA A 19 -7.11 28.09 16.07
C ALA A 19 -5.79 27.31 16.20
N PRO A 20 -5.77 25.99 15.99
CA PRO A 20 -4.54 25.21 16.06
C PRO A 20 -3.55 25.76 15.03
N ALA A 21 -2.43 26.29 15.50
CA ALA A 21 -1.34 26.68 14.62
C ALA A 21 -0.91 25.46 13.83
N LYS A 22 -0.98 25.53 12.50
CA LYS A 22 -0.45 24.48 11.62
C LYS A 22 1.06 24.44 11.85
N VAL A 23 1.50 23.51 12.71
CA VAL A 23 2.92 23.21 12.89
C VAL A 23 3.43 22.78 11.53
N ALA A 24 4.34 23.57 10.95
CA ALA A 24 5.01 23.21 9.71
C ALA A 24 5.66 21.83 9.94
N GLN A 25 5.15 20.81 9.26
CA GLN A 25 5.72 19.48 9.29
C GLN A 25 7.05 19.58 8.54
N THR A 26 8.16 19.51 9.29
CA THR A 26 9.48 19.36 8.69
C THR A 26 9.52 18.00 8.03
N SER A 27 9.51 17.96 6.70
CA SER A 27 9.66 16.73 5.91
C SER A 27 11.08 16.17 6.13
N THR A 28 11.25 15.36 7.17
CA THR A 28 12.40 14.46 7.24
C THR A 28 12.31 13.50 6.05
N SER A 29 13.44 13.10 5.48
CA SER A 29 13.51 12.19 4.31
C SER A 29 12.75 10.87 4.47
N LEU A 30 12.37 10.50 5.70
CA LEU A 30 11.48 9.37 6.00
C LEU A 30 10.02 9.64 5.60
N ASN A 31 9.54 10.88 5.67
CA ASN A 31 8.18 11.27 5.27
C ASN A 31 7.96 11.23 3.75
N ALA A 32 9.01 11.08 2.93
CA ALA A 32 8.88 11.16 1.48
C ALA A 32 8.14 9.96 0.86
N PHE A 33 8.05 8.83 1.57
CA PHE A 33 7.45 7.59 1.08
C PHE A 33 6.30 7.08 1.96
N GLU A 34 5.88 7.81 3.00
CA GLU A 34 4.80 7.39 3.90
C GLU A 34 3.41 7.49 3.25
N ASP A 35 3.25 8.38 2.26
CA ASP A 35 2.01 8.54 1.48
C ASP A 35 1.96 7.66 0.21
N GLU A 36 2.99 6.83 -0.02
CA GLU A 36 3.08 5.99 -1.22
C GLU A 36 2.21 4.73 -1.13
N LEU A 37 1.77 4.25 -2.31
CA LEU A 37 0.93 3.06 -2.43
C LEU A 37 1.61 1.84 -1.79
N GLY A 38 1.03 1.33 -0.71
CA GLY A 38 1.51 0.15 0.02
C GLY A 38 1.64 0.39 1.52
N ALA A 39 1.87 1.64 1.94
CA ALA A 39 1.84 2.02 3.35
C ALA A 39 0.38 2.02 3.86
N GLN A 40 0.00 0.99 4.61
CA GLN A 40 -1.34 0.85 5.16
C GLN A 40 -1.29 0.68 6.69
N PRO A 41 -2.28 1.22 7.43
CA PRO A 41 -2.44 0.91 8.85
C PRO A 41 -2.62 -0.60 9.06
N PRO A 42 -2.10 -1.21 10.15
CA PRO A 42 -1.57 -0.59 11.36
C PRO A 42 -0.06 -0.25 11.33
N LEU A 43 0.67 -0.68 10.30
CA LEU A 43 2.14 -0.56 10.26
C LEU A 43 2.61 0.73 9.57
N GLY A 44 1.84 1.27 8.63
CA GLY A 44 2.25 2.45 7.86
C GLY A 44 3.48 2.15 7.00
N PHE A 45 4.45 3.05 6.97
CA PHE A 45 5.72 2.86 6.28
C PHE A 45 6.61 1.85 7.03
N PHE A 46 6.91 0.73 6.38
CA PHE A 46 7.65 -0.38 6.98
C PHE A 46 8.97 -0.64 6.24
N ASP A 47 10.06 -0.08 6.76
CA ASP A 47 11.44 -0.36 6.32
C ASP A 47 12.38 -0.58 7.52
N PRO A 48 12.34 -1.75 8.17
CA PRO A 48 13.20 -2.06 9.32
C PRO A 48 14.67 -2.27 8.94
N LEU A 49 14.98 -2.49 7.66
CA LEU A 49 16.33 -2.78 7.16
C LEU A 49 17.01 -1.57 6.53
N GLY A 50 16.34 -0.40 6.50
CA GLY A 50 16.87 0.82 5.88
C GLY A 50 17.16 0.63 4.38
N MET A 51 16.36 -0.16 3.68
CA MET A 51 16.54 -0.39 2.25
C MET A 51 16.32 0.88 1.43
N LEU A 52 15.58 1.85 1.99
CA LEU A 52 15.25 3.14 1.38
C LEU A 52 16.04 4.31 1.99
N THR A 53 16.87 4.10 3.01
CA THR A 53 17.77 5.16 3.50
C THR A 53 18.84 5.43 2.43
N ASP A 54 18.85 6.64 1.88
CA ASP A 54 19.70 7.09 0.75
C ASP A 54 19.44 6.40 -0.60
N ALA A 55 18.22 5.89 -0.81
CA ALA A 55 17.84 5.31 -2.11
C ALA A 55 17.39 6.37 -3.12
N ASP A 56 17.93 6.31 -4.35
CA ASP A 56 17.42 7.09 -5.47
C ASP A 56 15.98 6.69 -5.85
N GLN A 57 15.21 7.61 -6.44
CA GLN A 57 13.84 7.35 -6.91
C GLN A 57 13.76 6.13 -7.86
N GLU A 58 14.76 5.95 -8.72
CA GLU A 58 14.84 4.80 -9.63
C GLU A 58 14.92 3.46 -8.87
N ARG A 59 15.65 3.43 -7.76
CA ARG A 59 15.76 2.24 -6.91
C ARG A 59 14.42 1.94 -6.24
N PHE A 60 13.71 2.96 -5.77
CA PHE A 60 12.36 2.81 -5.22
C PHE A 60 11.38 2.23 -6.25
N ASP A 61 11.32 2.80 -7.45
CA ASP A 61 10.43 2.32 -8.51
C ASP A 61 10.74 0.89 -8.94
N ARG A 62 12.03 0.52 -8.96
CA ARG A 62 12.44 -0.86 -9.22
C ARG A 62 11.99 -1.82 -8.10
N LEU A 63 12.18 -1.44 -6.83
CA LEU A 63 11.76 -2.26 -5.70
C LEU A 63 10.23 -2.47 -5.70
N ARG A 64 9.47 -1.41 -5.99
CA ARG A 64 8.01 -1.49 -6.15
C ARG A 64 7.59 -2.41 -7.30
N TYR A 65 8.28 -2.33 -8.44
CA TYR A 65 8.01 -3.25 -9.55
C TYR A 65 8.29 -4.70 -9.19
N VAL A 66 9.40 -4.94 -8.48
CA VAL A 66 9.78 -6.27 -7.97
C VAL A 66 8.72 -6.78 -7.00
N GLU A 67 8.26 -5.96 -6.06
CA GLU A 67 7.21 -6.32 -5.11
C GLU A 67 5.91 -6.73 -5.82
N VAL A 68 5.41 -5.91 -6.74
CA VAL A 68 4.17 -6.19 -7.49
C VAL A 68 4.29 -7.47 -8.32
N LYS A 69 5.46 -7.70 -8.94
CA LYS A 69 5.71 -8.93 -9.71
C LYS A 69 5.65 -10.16 -8.79
N HIS A 70 6.30 -10.12 -7.63
CA HIS A 70 6.26 -11.23 -6.68
C HIS A 70 4.85 -11.43 -6.11
N GLY A 71 4.14 -10.35 -5.76
CA GLY A 71 2.76 -10.43 -5.28
C GLY A 71 1.82 -11.13 -6.27
N ARG A 72 1.90 -10.78 -7.55
CA ARG A 72 1.09 -11.43 -8.61
C ARG A 72 1.43 -12.91 -8.77
N ILE A 73 2.72 -13.26 -8.72
CA ILE A 73 3.16 -14.66 -8.79
C ILE A 73 2.62 -15.44 -7.59
N CYS A 74 2.73 -14.89 -6.38
CA CYS A 74 2.22 -15.52 -5.16
C CYS A 74 0.70 -15.70 -5.18
N GLN A 75 -0.06 -14.72 -5.67
CA GLN A 75 -1.52 -14.83 -5.82
C GLN A 75 -1.92 -15.98 -6.74
N LEU A 76 -1.28 -16.08 -7.91
CA LEU A 76 -1.51 -17.17 -8.86
C LEU A 76 -1.05 -18.52 -8.31
N ALA A 77 0.10 -18.57 -7.63
CA ALA A 77 0.62 -19.79 -7.04
C ALA A 77 -0.28 -20.31 -5.90
N PHE A 78 -0.77 -19.42 -5.04
CA PHE A 78 -1.67 -19.78 -3.94
C PHE A 78 -3.01 -20.32 -4.46
N LEU A 79 -3.64 -19.60 -5.39
CA LEU A 79 -4.88 -20.07 -6.00
C LEU A 79 -4.67 -21.36 -6.80
N GLY A 80 -3.58 -21.44 -7.57
CA GLY A 80 -3.21 -22.62 -8.33
C GLY A 80 -3.08 -23.85 -7.44
N GLN A 81 -2.35 -23.75 -6.33
CA GLN A 81 -2.21 -24.85 -5.37
C GLN A 81 -3.53 -25.27 -4.72
N ILE A 82 -4.43 -24.33 -4.41
CA ILE A 82 -5.75 -24.67 -3.88
C ILE A 82 -6.58 -25.43 -4.92
N VAL A 83 -6.61 -24.95 -6.16
CA VAL A 83 -7.41 -25.53 -7.24
C VAL A 83 -6.88 -26.92 -7.63
N THR A 84 -5.56 -27.09 -7.78
CA THR A 84 -4.98 -28.38 -8.13
C THR A 84 -5.17 -29.40 -7.01
N ARG A 85 -4.91 -29.02 -5.74
CA ARG A 85 -5.15 -29.90 -4.58
C ARG A 85 -6.61 -30.30 -4.39
N ASN A 86 -7.55 -29.48 -4.87
CA ASN A 86 -8.97 -29.82 -4.87
C ASN A 86 -9.35 -30.80 -6.01
N GLY A 87 -8.40 -31.27 -6.81
CA GLY A 87 -8.61 -32.22 -7.91
C GLY A 87 -9.27 -31.60 -9.14
N ILE A 88 -9.25 -30.28 -9.27
CA ILE A 88 -9.82 -29.60 -10.44
C ILE A 88 -8.71 -29.51 -11.49
N HIS A 89 -8.81 -30.38 -12.50
CA HIS A 89 -7.88 -30.43 -13.62
C HIS A 89 -8.61 -30.18 -14.94
N LEU A 90 -7.87 -29.74 -15.95
CA LEU A 90 -8.42 -29.54 -17.29
C LEU A 90 -8.76 -30.91 -17.90
N PRO A 91 -9.91 -31.03 -18.59
CA PRO A 91 -10.25 -32.28 -19.26
C PRO A 91 -9.38 -32.47 -20.51
N GLY A 92 -8.88 -33.69 -20.71
CA GLY A 92 -8.15 -34.09 -21.91
C GLY A 92 -6.69 -34.49 -21.66
N PRO A 93 -5.97 -34.88 -22.72
CA PRO A 93 -4.55 -35.18 -22.63
C PRO A 93 -3.72 -33.89 -22.64
N ILE A 94 -2.65 -33.86 -21.83
CA ILE A 94 -1.66 -32.80 -21.81
C ILE A 94 -0.74 -32.86 -23.04
N ASP A 95 -0.57 -34.05 -23.61
CA ASP A 95 0.36 -34.31 -24.68
C ASP A 95 -0.22 -35.24 -25.76
N MET A 96 0.54 -35.43 -26.83
CA MET A 96 0.16 -36.32 -27.93
C MET A 96 0.39 -37.81 -27.61
N ALA A 97 1.03 -38.12 -26.48
CA ALA A 97 1.22 -39.49 -25.99
C ALA A 97 -0.02 -39.99 -25.23
N GLY A 98 -0.89 -39.10 -24.79
CA GLY A 98 -2.15 -39.42 -24.12
C GLY A 98 -2.12 -39.29 -22.61
N ASP A 99 -1.08 -38.67 -22.03
CA ASP A 99 -1.02 -38.43 -20.59
C ASP A 99 -2.11 -37.42 -20.21
N SER A 100 -3.00 -37.77 -19.28
CA SER A 100 -4.10 -36.88 -18.84
C SER A 100 -3.63 -35.87 -17.81
N PHE A 101 -4.23 -34.67 -17.74
CA PHE A 101 -3.90 -33.68 -16.71
C PHE A 101 -4.09 -34.18 -15.26
N ASP A 102 -4.89 -35.23 -15.05
CA ASP A 102 -5.15 -35.88 -13.75
C ASP A 102 -4.09 -36.93 -13.35
N SER A 103 -3.17 -37.30 -14.25
CA SER A 103 -2.12 -38.28 -13.93
C SER A 103 -0.97 -37.67 -13.11
N TYR A 104 -0.87 -36.34 -13.05
CA TYR A 104 0.19 -35.66 -12.33
C TYR A 104 -0.20 -35.39 -10.86
N PRO A 105 0.67 -35.74 -9.90
CA PRO A 105 0.39 -35.54 -8.48
C PRO A 105 0.39 -34.05 -8.08
N ASN A 106 -0.29 -33.78 -6.96
CA ASN A 106 -0.43 -32.45 -6.33
C ASN A 106 0.77 -31.98 -5.52
#